data_AF-A0A8J6N4T9-F1
#
_entry.id   AF-A0A8J6N4T9-F1
#
_cell.length_a   1.000
_cell.length_b   1.000
_cell.length_c   1.000
_cell.angle_alpha   90.00
_cell.angle_beta   90.00
_cell.angle_gamma   90.00
#
_symmetry.space_group_name_H-M   'P 1'
#
loop_
_entity.id
_entity.type
_entity.pdbx_description
1 polymer ?
#
loop_
_entity_poly.entity_id
_entity_poly.type
_entity_poly.pdbx_seq_one_letter_code
_entity_poly.pdbx_strand_id
1 'polypeptide(L)'
;MGFEKFIDETGRDPLFNALSEKGAVVVRQLAGAGAAASCDGMSRDAVGIIGCAPNFAIRYRHPGFGKEYLFNGDPRLLEKEGGESLMRKLRLITTRNRITHRVLNSIFMRQRDYFHSGSPIDLKPLSRAELALTIRAGNGADPVIDASRISRFIDGKTVVVPSGGEKSLRFFFPTGRDIHRRAISALMNEERKELAAGKLKRPFNDKEIRNRLKERHGLAITRRQAGFCRKELGIPNLYRRGRGGDYSCERGRFSAACRLDTDSVKRNIPSAPGVYELSLASAQIEYPNGADSAFYIGSTGNIRKRIKEHLKSYNKNGGIREYLKKYDCLFRYIVLEAGWQREEKKLYDLFAADFGAPPRCNRASPGGGVEAHP
;
A
#
# COMPACT_ATOMS: atom_id res chain seq x y z
N MET A 1 -2.54 26.24 4.75
CA MET A 1 -1.93 26.88 3.56
C MET A 1 -0.97 25.89 2.91
N GLY A 2 -1.06 25.65 1.60
CA GLY A 2 -0.23 24.64 0.91
C GLY A 2 1.18 25.14 0.63
N PHE A 3 2.17 24.24 0.58
CA PHE A 3 3.55 24.60 0.25
C PHE A 3 3.72 25.14 -1.17
N GLU A 4 2.90 24.68 -2.11
CA GLU A 4 2.82 25.22 -3.48
C GLU A 4 2.53 26.73 -3.42
N LYS A 5 1.46 27.11 -2.71
CA LYS A 5 1.09 28.51 -2.50
C LYS A 5 2.22 29.32 -1.85
N PHE A 6 2.93 28.74 -0.88
CA PHE A 6 4.08 29.40 -0.25
C PHE A 6 5.23 29.67 -1.23
N ILE A 7 5.50 28.73 -2.15
CA ILE A 7 6.49 28.94 -3.22
C ILE A 7 6.01 30.05 -4.16
N ASP A 8 4.74 30.00 -4.60
CA ASP A 8 4.19 30.96 -5.55
C ASP A 8 4.17 32.38 -4.98
N GLU A 9 3.76 32.53 -3.72
CA GLU A 9 3.79 33.82 -3.00
C GLU A 9 5.23 34.35 -2.87
N THR A 10 6.20 33.48 -2.59
CA THR A 10 7.61 33.88 -2.49
C THR A 10 8.19 34.27 -3.85
N GLY A 11 7.78 33.59 -4.93
CA GLY A 11 8.23 33.88 -6.29
C GLY A 11 7.59 35.12 -6.91
N ARG A 12 6.45 35.60 -6.37
CA ARG A 12 5.78 36.84 -6.79
C ARG A 12 6.26 38.08 -6.02
N ASP A 13 7.14 37.90 -5.04
CA ASP A 13 7.72 38.99 -4.28
C ASP A 13 8.53 39.91 -5.23
N PRO A 14 8.22 41.22 -5.33
CA PRO A 14 8.94 42.12 -6.23
C PRO A 14 10.45 42.16 -5.97
N LEU A 15 10.85 41.98 -4.70
CA LEU A 15 12.27 41.92 -4.32
C LEU A 15 12.96 40.68 -4.88
N PHE A 16 12.24 39.58 -5.10
CA PHE A 16 12.81 38.38 -5.69
C PHE A 16 13.30 38.60 -7.11
N ASN A 17 12.51 39.31 -7.94
CA ASN A 17 12.89 39.63 -9.30
C ASN A 17 14.09 40.59 -9.33
N ALA A 18 14.05 41.66 -8.53
CA ALA A 18 15.15 42.63 -8.44
C ALA A 18 16.47 41.99 -7.99
N LEU A 19 16.42 41.09 -7.00
CA LEU A 19 17.60 40.37 -6.51
C LEU A 19 18.10 39.30 -7.49
N SER A 20 17.20 38.70 -8.27
CA SER A 20 17.56 37.72 -9.32
C SER A 20 18.22 38.41 -10.52
N GLU A 21 17.70 39.56 -10.96
CA GLU A 21 18.28 40.38 -12.03
C GLU A 21 19.68 40.90 -11.68
N LYS A 22 19.89 41.29 -10.42
CA LYS A 22 21.20 41.72 -9.89
C LYS A 22 22.16 40.55 -9.64
N GLY A 23 21.76 39.30 -9.89
CA GLY A 23 22.58 38.11 -9.64
C GLY A 23 22.81 37.75 -8.17
N ALA A 24 22.15 38.45 -7.24
CA ALA A 24 22.27 38.18 -5.81
C ALA A 24 21.60 36.85 -5.42
N VAL A 25 20.54 36.46 -6.15
CA VAL A 25 19.87 35.17 -6.03
C VAL A 25 19.97 34.41 -7.36
N VAL A 26 20.54 33.20 -7.31
CA VAL A 26 20.65 32.30 -8.46
C VAL A 26 19.71 31.11 -8.26
N VAL A 27 18.82 30.88 -9.21
CA VAL A 27 17.91 29.73 -9.22
C VAL A 27 18.58 28.58 -9.97
N ARG A 28 18.80 27.45 -9.30
CA ARG A 28 19.34 26.23 -9.92
C ARG A 28 18.33 25.10 -9.87
N GLN A 29 18.30 24.29 -10.92
CA GLN A 29 17.51 23.06 -10.95
C GLN A 29 18.30 21.92 -10.29
N LEU A 30 17.63 21.14 -9.43
CA LEU A 30 18.21 19.93 -8.84
C LEU A 30 18.45 18.87 -9.93
N ALA A 31 19.54 18.12 -9.81
CA ALA A 31 19.93 17.14 -10.82
C ALA A 31 18.83 16.08 -11.05
N GLY A 32 18.44 15.83 -12.30
CA GLY A 32 17.36 14.89 -12.63
C GLY A 32 15.95 15.40 -12.30
N ALA A 33 15.80 16.63 -11.80
CA ALA A 33 14.49 17.24 -11.58
C ALA A 33 13.97 17.95 -12.84
N GLY A 34 12.72 17.72 -13.19
CA GLY A 34 11.98 18.49 -14.20
C GLY A 34 10.56 18.81 -13.72
N ALA A 35 9.82 19.59 -14.52
CA ALA A 35 8.39 19.78 -14.32
C ALA A 35 7.59 18.72 -15.12
N ALA A 36 6.47 18.25 -14.56
CA ALA A 36 5.52 17.41 -15.29
C ALA A 36 4.79 18.24 -16.36
N ALA A 37 4.64 17.68 -17.56
CA ALA A 37 3.98 18.35 -18.68
C ALA A 37 2.45 18.42 -18.49
N SER A 38 1.86 17.41 -17.85
CA SER A 38 0.47 17.40 -17.38
C SER A 38 0.41 16.81 -15.97
N CYS A 39 -0.53 17.31 -15.17
CA CYS A 39 -0.86 16.81 -13.84
C CYS A 39 -2.16 15.99 -13.84
N ASP A 40 -2.74 15.72 -15.01
CA ASP A 40 -4.02 15.05 -15.14
C ASP A 40 -3.96 13.64 -14.54
N GLY A 41 -4.88 13.36 -13.63
CA GLY A 41 -4.93 12.08 -12.89
C GLY A 41 -4.01 11.96 -11.68
N MET A 42 -3.17 12.96 -11.37
CA MET A 42 -2.37 12.97 -10.14
C MET A 42 -3.20 13.48 -8.95
N SER A 43 -3.12 12.81 -7.81
CA SER A 43 -3.75 13.33 -6.59
C SER A 43 -3.04 14.60 -6.10
N ARG A 44 -3.72 15.37 -5.24
CA ARG A 44 -3.15 16.55 -4.59
C ARG A 44 -1.88 16.23 -3.77
N ASP A 45 -1.78 14.99 -3.28
CA ASP A 45 -0.67 14.53 -2.46
C ASP A 45 0.49 13.97 -3.27
N ALA A 46 0.34 13.90 -4.60
CA ALA A 46 1.38 13.45 -5.48
C ALA A 46 2.49 14.50 -5.59
N VAL A 47 3.72 14.08 -5.28
CA VAL A 47 4.91 14.93 -5.37
C VAL A 47 5.36 15.07 -6.83
N GLY A 48 5.26 14.00 -7.60
CA GLY A 48 5.74 13.93 -8.99
C GLY A 48 5.69 12.53 -9.56
N ILE A 49 6.16 12.42 -10.80
CA ILE A 49 6.33 11.17 -11.55
C ILE A 49 7.81 10.79 -11.50
N ILE A 50 8.13 9.63 -10.93
CA ILE A 50 9.49 9.09 -10.95
C ILE A 50 9.69 8.38 -12.30
N GLY A 51 10.79 8.68 -12.98
CA GLY A 51 11.17 8.08 -14.26
C GLY A 51 11.75 6.66 -14.13
N CYS A 52 11.96 6.01 -15.27
CA CYS A 52 12.58 4.68 -15.34
C CYS A 52 14.09 4.74 -15.09
N ALA A 53 14.64 3.60 -14.64
CA ALA A 53 16.08 3.31 -14.63
C ALA A 53 16.70 3.51 -16.04
N PRO A 54 18.01 3.84 -16.16
CA PRO A 54 19.07 3.61 -15.16
C PRO A 54 19.29 4.73 -14.14
N ASN A 55 18.88 5.97 -14.43
CA ASN A 55 19.18 7.14 -13.60
C ASN A 55 17.93 7.70 -12.92
N PHE A 56 18.11 8.29 -11.74
CA PHE A 56 17.01 8.97 -11.05
C PHE A 56 16.59 10.21 -11.84
N ALA A 57 15.34 10.22 -12.28
CA ALA A 57 14.69 11.38 -12.83
C ALA A 57 13.31 11.55 -12.18
N ILE A 58 12.92 12.78 -11.92
CA ILE A 58 11.60 13.08 -11.37
C ILE A 58 10.98 14.28 -12.08
N ARG A 59 9.74 14.12 -12.52
CA ARG A 59 8.90 15.20 -13.03
C ARG A 59 7.98 15.66 -11.90
N TYR A 60 8.34 16.75 -11.25
CA TYR A 60 7.56 17.31 -10.16
C TYR A 60 6.23 17.86 -10.65
N ARG A 61 5.19 17.66 -9.83
CA ARG A 61 3.86 18.23 -10.06
C ARG A 61 3.89 19.77 -10.05
N HIS A 62 4.71 20.34 -9.16
CA HIS A 62 4.94 21.78 -9.09
C HIS A 62 6.36 22.12 -9.59
N PRO A 63 6.53 23.07 -10.52
CA PRO A 63 7.85 23.41 -11.08
C PRO A 63 8.81 23.94 -10.02
N GLY A 64 8.29 24.53 -8.94
CA GLY A 64 9.07 25.02 -7.82
C GLY A 64 9.69 23.93 -6.92
N PHE A 65 9.23 22.67 -6.97
CA PHE A 65 9.77 21.61 -6.10
C PHE A 65 11.17 21.12 -6.53
N GLY A 66 11.52 21.29 -7.80
CA GLY A 66 12.82 20.91 -8.34
C GLY A 66 13.87 22.01 -8.26
N LYS A 67 13.56 23.16 -7.67
CA LYS A 67 14.43 24.33 -7.65
C LYS A 67 15.16 24.47 -6.32
N GLU A 68 16.36 25.03 -6.37
CA GLU A 68 17.07 25.56 -5.23
C GLU A 68 17.53 26.99 -5.51
N TYR A 69 17.54 27.79 -4.45
CA TYR A 69 17.89 29.19 -4.47
C TYR A 69 19.23 29.35 -3.76
N LEU A 70 20.24 29.79 -4.50
CA LEU A 70 21.59 30.07 -4.05
C LEU A 70 21.79 31.58 -3.93
N PHE A 71 22.59 32.01 -2.96
CA PHE A 71 22.85 33.43 -2.72
C PHE A 71 24.32 33.70 -3.06
N ASN A 72 24.56 34.50 -4.10
CA ASN A 72 25.91 34.79 -4.63
C ASN A 72 26.30 36.27 -4.46
N GLY A 73 25.52 37.06 -3.70
CA GLY A 73 25.75 38.50 -3.50
C GLY A 73 26.45 38.87 -2.19
N ASP A 74 26.96 40.11 -2.13
CA ASP A 74 27.39 40.76 -0.89
C ASP A 74 26.21 40.82 0.10
N PRO A 75 26.32 40.25 1.31
CA PRO A 75 25.28 40.31 2.34
C PRO A 75 24.71 41.72 2.58
N ARG A 76 25.53 42.76 2.38
CA ARG A 76 25.16 44.16 2.60
C ARG A 76 24.11 44.70 1.62
N LEU A 77 24.03 44.14 0.40
CA LEU A 77 23.00 44.50 -0.58
C LEU A 77 21.62 43.95 -0.15
N LEU A 78 21.62 42.80 0.51
CA LEU A 78 20.42 42.11 0.97
C LEU A 78 19.85 42.73 2.24
N GLU A 79 20.72 43.24 3.12
CA GLU A 79 20.34 43.99 4.33
C GLU A 79 19.73 45.36 3.98
N LYS A 80 20.30 46.09 3.01
CA LYS A 80 19.80 47.41 2.60
C LYS A 80 18.42 47.39 1.95
N GLU A 81 18.05 46.33 1.24
CA GLU A 81 16.75 46.19 0.59
C GLU A 81 15.67 45.54 1.48
N GLY A 82 15.93 45.30 2.76
CA GLY A 82 14.98 44.63 3.67
C GLY A 82 14.70 43.16 3.30
N GLY A 83 15.63 42.53 2.55
CA GLY A 83 15.46 41.22 1.94
C GLY A 83 15.58 40.02 2.87
N GLU A 84 15.83 40.22 4.17
CA GLU A 84 16.03 39.14 5.15
C GLU A 84 14.86 38.17 5.24
N SER A 85 13.63 38.69 5.22
CA SER A 85 12.41 37.88 5.26
C SER A 85 12.30 36.98 4.02
N LEU A 86 12.56 37.55 2.84
CA LEU A 86 12.57 36.82 1.57
C LEU A 86 13.67 35.75 1.55
N MET A 87 14.89 36.10 1.97
CA MET A 87 16.00 35.14 2.10
C MET A 87 15.63 33.95 2.99
N ARG A 88 15.02 34.22 4.15
CA ARG A 88 14.56 33.16 5.05
C ARG A 88 13.55 32.25 4.36
N LYS A 89 12.57 32.80 3.66
CA LYS A 89 11.59 32.01 2.88
C LYS A 89 12.26 31.15 1.81
N LEU A 90 13.15 31.73 1.02
CA LEU A 90 13.89 31.03 -0.04
C LEU A 90 14.78 29.91 0.53
N ARG A 91 15.48 30.15 1.64
CA ARG A 91 16.25 29.11 2.35
C ARG A 91 15.33 27.97 2.81
N LEU A 92 14.16 28.27 3.37
CA LEU A 92 13.19 27.25 3.78
C LEU A 92 12.70 26.41 2.59
N ILE A 93 12.42 27.05 1.44
CA ILE A 93 12.03 26.35 0.21
C ILE A 93 13.18 25.45 -0.26
N THR A 94 14.39 25.99 -0.38
CA THR A 94 15.59 25.24 -0.79
C THR A 94 15.82 24.03 0.09
N THR A 95 15.80 24.19 1.42
CA THR A 95 15.99 23.09 2.36
C THR A 95 14.93 22.01 2.18
N ARG A 96 13.66 22.39 2.08
CA ARG A 96 12.58 21.41 1.87
C ARG A 96 12.72 20.68 0.54
N ASN A 97 13.00 21.39 -0.55
CA ASN A 97 13.16 20.80 -1.87
C ASN A 97 14.34 19.83 -1.91
N ARG A 98 15.49 20.21 -1.33
CA ARG A 98 16.67 19.34 -1.20
C ARG A 98 16.35 18.07 -0.42
N ILE A 99 15.69 18.18 0.73
CA ILE A 99 15.29 17.03 1.55
C ILE A 99 14.37 16.11 0.74
N THR A 100 13.31 16.66 0.14
CA THR A 100 12.36 15.91 -0.68
C THR A 100 13.07 15.19 -1.83
N HIS A 101 13.91 15.89 -2.57
CA HIS A 101 14.63 15.33 -3.71
C HIS A 101 15.60 14.22 -3.30
N ARG A 102 16.38 14.43 -2.23
CA ARG A 102 17.31 13.42 -1.69
C ARG A 102 16.58 12.18 -1.20
N VAL A 103 15.47 12.34 -0.46
CA VAL A 103 14.66 11.21 0.01
C VAL A 103 14.13 10.40 -1.17
N LEU A 104 13.59 11.06 -2.20
CA LEU A 104 13.06 10.38 -3.38
C LEU A 104 14.16 9.67 -4.17
N ASN A 105 15.32 10.30 -4.35
CA ASN A 105 16.47 9.69 -5.00
C ASN A 105 16.95 8.46 -4.21
N SER A 106 17.12 8.56 -2.89
CA SER A 106 17.56 7.44 -2.07
C SER A 106 16.54 6.29 -2.04
N ILE A 107 15.24 6.59 -2.07
CA ILE A 107 14.19 5.57 -2.25
C ILE A 107 14.35 4.89 -3.61
N PHE A 108 14.50 5.67 -4.68
CA PHE A 108 14.68 5.14 -6.04
C PHE A 108 15.91 4.24 -6.13
N MET A 109 17.05 4.68 -5.63
CA MET A 109 18.30 3.90 -5.66
C MET A 109 18.17 2.59 -4.88
N ARG A 110 17.52 2.62 -3.70
CA ARG A 110 17.31 1.40 -2.90
C ARG A 110 16.33 0.44 -3.56
N GLN A 111 15.26 0.96 -4.16
CA GLN A 111 14.15 0.19 -4.72
C GLN A 111 14.21 0.06 -6.24
N ARG A 112 15.41 0.19 -6.82
CA ARG A 112 15.62 0.22 -8.27
C ARG A 112 15.01 -0.98 -9.00
N ASP A 113 15.12 -2.18 -8.42
CA ASP A 113 14.59 -3.42 -8.99
C ASP A 113 13.06 -3.33 -9.13
N TYR A 114 12.36 -2.81 -8.12
CA TYR A 114 10.92 -2.54 -8.19
C TYR A 114 10.56 -1.48 -9.24
N PHE A 115 11.34 -0.38 -9.34
CA PHE A 115 11.07 0.65 -10.34
C PHE A 115 11.28 0.15 -11.79
N HIS A 116 12.08 -0.90 -11.97
CA HIS A 116 12.28 -1.56 -13.25
C HIS A 116 11.21 -2.62 -13.55
N SER A 117 10.91 -3.51 -12.59
CA SER A 117 9.99 -4.63 -12.80
C SER A 117 8.51 -4.31 -12.55
N GLY A 118 8.24 -3.29 -11.73
CA GLY A 118 6.90 -3.00 -11.19
C GLY A 118 6.41 -4.00 -10.13
N SER A 119 7.18 -5.05 -9.82
CA SER A 119 6.73 -6.17 -9.00
C SER A 119 7.00 -5.96 -7.50
N PRO A 120 5.99 -5.99 -6.61
CA PRO A 120 6.18 -5.74 -5.17
C PRO A 120 7.11 -6.71 -4.42
N ILE A 121 7.49 -7.83 -5.04
CA ILE A 121 8.46 -8.81 -4.49
C ILE A 121 9.91 -8.34 -4.64
N ASP A 122 10.18 -7.45 -5.60
CA ASP A 122 11.51 -6.90 -5.88
C ASP A 122 11.84 -5.70 -4.98
N LEU A 123 10.92 -5.36 -4.07
CA LEU A 123 11.19 -4.37 -3.05
C LEU A 123 12.15 -4.94 -2.01
N LYS A 124 13.14 -4.13 -1.64
CA LYS A 124 14.10 -4.44 -0.59
C LYS A 124 13.62 -3.86 0.74
N PRO A 125 13.88 -4.52 1.87
CA PRO A 125 13.65 -3.93 3.18
C PRO A 125 14.38 -2.59 3.29
N LEU A 126 13.67 -1.59 3.79
CA LEU A 126 14.19 -0.24 3.99
C LEU A 126 13.52 0.39 5.21
N SER A 127 14.32 0.71 6.23
CA SER A 127 13.86 1.51 7.35
C SER A 127 14.11 3.01 7.12
N ARG A 128 13.34 3.86 7.82
CA ARG A 128 13.54 5.32 7.79
C ARG A 128 14.90 5.72 8.39
N ALA A 129 15.38 4.98 9.38
CA ALA A 129 16.67 5.22 10.03
C ALA A 129 17.82 4.89 9.08
N GLU A 130 17.75 3.74 8.39
CA GLU A 130 18.70 3.37 7.34
C GLU A 130 18.73 4.42 6.24
N LEU A 131 17.56 4.87 5.75
CA LEU A 131 17.49 5.90 4.72
C LEU A 131 18.14 7.22 5.18
N ALA A 132 17.90 7.65 6.42
CA ALA A 132 18.53 8.82 6.99
C ALA A 132 20.07 8.68 7.06
N LEU A 133 20.57 7.51 7.46
CA LEU A 133 22.00 7.22 7.48
C LEU A 133 22.60 7.27 6.07
N THR A 134 21.94 6.66 5.08
CA THR A 134 22.38 6.70 3.67
C THR A 134 22.45 8.14 3.14
N ILE A 135 21.45 8.97 3.45
CA ILE A 135 21.44 10.37 3.01
C ILE A 135 22.55 11.18 3.68
N ARG A 136 22.85 10.92 4.97
CA ARG A 136 23.92 11.60 5.70
C ARG A 136 25.32 11.19 5.24
N ALA A 137 25.49 9.93 4.82
CA ALA A 137 26.77 9.40 4.35
C ALA A 137 27.14 9.86 2.92
N GLY A 138 26.20 10.42 2.16
CA GLY A 138 26.47 10.96 0.82
C GLY A 138 27.23 12.30 0.85
N ASN A 139 28.14 12.50 -0.10
CA ASN A 139 28.91 13.73 -0.26
C ASN A 139 27.98 14.97 -0.34
N GLY A 140 28.11 15.87 0.63
CA GLY A 140 27.26 17.06 0.80
C GLY A 140 26.30 16.97 1.98
N ALA A 141 26.84 16.57 3.14
CA ALA A 141 26.17 16.46 4.43
C ALA A 141 25.24 17.66 4.66
N ASP A 142 23.93 17.39 4.63
CA ASP A 142 22.96 18.31 5.20
C ASP A 142 22.65 17.71 6.58
N PRO A 143 23.26 18.23 7.66
CA PRO A 143 23.23 17.61 9.00
C PRO A 143 21.82 17.55 9.61
N VAL A 144 20.83 18.08 8.89
CA VAL A 144 19.47 18.31 9.35
C VAL A 144 18.52 17.13 9.06
N ILE A 145 18.94 16.11 8.30
CA ILE A 145 18.03 14.99 7.92
C ILE A 145 18.06 13.87 8.97
N ASP A 146 16.91 13.65 9.61
CA ASP A 146 16.65 12.59 10.57
C ASP A 146 15.41 11.75 10.20
N ALA A 147 15.22 10.61 10.88
CA ALA A 147 14.11 9.69 10.61
C ALA A 147 12.72 10.30 10.86
N SER A 148 12.60 11.25 11.79
CA SER A 148 11.34 11.95 12.09
C SER A 148 10.94 12.90 10.95
N ARG A 149 11.90 13.66 10.42
CA ARG A 149 11.67 14.51 9.23
C ARG A 149 11.31 13.69 8.00
N ILE A 150 11.98 12.56 7.78
CA ILE A 150 11.61 11.61 6.73
C ILE A 150 10.18 11.11 6.96
N SER A 151 9.82 10.71 8.19
CA SER A 151 8.47 10.24 8.51
C SER A 151 7.41 11.30 8.21
N ARG A 152 7.63 12.55 8.65
CA ARG A 152 6.73 13.67 8.39
C ARG A 152 6.57 13.95 6.90
N PHE A 153 7.64 13.79 6.13
CA PHE A 153 7.60 13.99 4.69
C PHE A 153 6.83 12.87 3.96
N ILE A 154 7.07 11.60 4.28
CA ILE A 154 6.43 10.49 3.57
C ILE A 154 4.93 10.36 3.90
N ASP A 155 4.52 10.89 5.04
CA ASP A 155 3.15 10.77 5.54
C ASP A 155 2.18 11.60 4.69
N GLY A 156 1.21 10.90 4.10
CA GLY A 156 0.23 11.52 3.20
C GLY A 156 0.85 12.07 1.93
N LYS A 157 1.97 11.50 1.46
CA LYS A 157 2.58 11.84 0.17
C LYS A 157 2.67 10.60 -0.72
N THR A 158 2.54 10.85 -2.01
CA THR A 158 2.52 9.81 -3.03
C THR A 158 3.42 10.20 -4.21
N VAL A 159 3.75 9.21 -5.02
CA VAL A 159 4.50 9.37 -6.28
C VAL A 159 3.88 8.47 -7.34
N VAL A 160 3.90 8.94 -8.58
CA VAL A 160 3.53 8.10 -9.72
C VAL A 160 4.76 7.29 -10.12
N VAL A 161 4.60 5.97 -10.23
CA VAL A 161 5.68 5.05 -10.60
C VAL A 161 5.63 4.71 -12.09
N PRO A 162 6.76 4.31 -12.70
CA PRO A 162 6.80 4.01 -14.13
C PRO A 162 5.89 2.85 -14.57
N SER A 163 5.68 1.86 -13.70
CA SER A 163 4.81 0.71 -13.95
C SER A 163 3.31 1.06 -14.00
N GLY A 164 2.96 2.33 -13.84
CA GLY A 164 1.60 2.82 -13.85
C GLY A 164 1.01 2.90 -12.44
N GLY A 165 0.32 4.02 -12.19
CA GLY A 165 -0.41 4.26 -10.95
C GLY A 165 0.35 4.99 -9.86
N GLU A 166 -0.41 5.59 -8.96
CA GLU A 166 0.09 6.37 -7.84
C GLU A 166 0.32 5.46 -6.62
N LYS A 167 1.51 5.55 -6.00
CA LYS A 167 1.89 4.80 -4.80
C LYS A 167 2.18 5.75 -3.65
N SER A 168 1.72 5.41 -2.45
CA SER A 168 2.14 6.10 -1.23
C SER A 168 3.63 5.92 -1.01
N LEU A 169 4.32 6.96 -0.55
CA LEU A 169 5.74 6.85 -0.22
C LEU A 169 6.02 5.78 0.85
N ARG A 170 5.06 5.51 1.76
CA ARG A 170 5.17 4.44 2.76
C ARG A 170 5.30 3.03 2.13
N PHE A 171 4.80 2.84 0.91
CA PHE A 171 4.88 1.54 0.21
C PHE A 171 6.33 1.07 -0.02
N PHE A 172 7.26 2.02 -0.18
CA PHE A 172 8.68 1.77 -0.43
C PHE A 172 9.51 1.48 0.82
N PHE A 173 8.88 1.37 1.98
CA PHE A 173 9.51 1.03 3.26
C PHE A 173 8.96 -0.29 3.82
N PRO A 174 9.04 -1.41 3.07
CA PRO A 174 8.58 -2.69 3.59
C PRO A 174 9.51 -3.19 4.69
N THR A 175 8.94 -3.88 5.68
CA THR A 175 9.74 -4.65 6.63
C THR A 175 10.20 -5.97 6.00
N GLY A 176 11.22 -6.63 6.57
CA GLY A 176 11.60 -7.98 6.13
C GLY A 176 10.42 -8.97 6.18
N ARG A 177 9.55 -8.83 7.19
CA ARG A 177 8.32 -9.63 7.31
C ARG A 177 7.35 -9.38 6.16
N ASP A 178 7.20 -8.13 5.70
CA ASP A 178 6.36 -7.80 4.54
C ASP A 178 6.89 -8.46 3.26
N ILE A 179 8.22 -8.49 3.08
CA ILE A 179 8.85 -9.16 1.93
C ILE A 179 8.55 -10.66 1.98
N HIS A 180 8.74 -11.31 3.13
CA HIS A 180 8.42 -12.73 3.28
C HIS A 180 6.94 -13.01 2.97
N ARG A 181 6.04 -12.18 3.47
CA ARG A 181 4.60 -12.30 3.23
C ARG A 181 4.24 -12.19 1.75
N ARG A 182 4.79 -11.20 1.05
CA ARG A 182 4.56 -11.01 -0.39
C ARG A 182 5.09 -12.19 -1.20
N ALA A 183 6.30 -12.64 -0.89
CA ALA A 183 6.92 -13.77 -1.57
C ALA A 183 6.14 -15.07 -1.34
N ILE A 184 5.68 -15.34 -0.11
CA ILE A 184 4.82 -16.50 0.17
C ILE A 184 3.50 -16.37 -0.59
N SER A 185 2.87 -15.20 -0.60
CA SER A 185 1.61 -15.01 -1.34
C SER A 185 1.78 -15.23 -2.84
N ALA A 186 2.87 -14.76 -3.45
CA ALA A 186 3.20 -15.04 -4.85
C ALA A 186 3.40 -16.54 -5.09
N LEU A 187 4.17 -17.21 -4.23
CA LEU A 187 4.40 -18.64 -4.31
C LEU A 187 3.09 -19.45 -4.17
N MET A 188 2.15 -19.01 -3.34
CA MET A 188 0.84 -19.68 -3.21
C MET A 188 -0.03 -19.49 -4.45
N ASN A 189 0.07 -18.36 -5.16
CA ASN A 189 -0.60 -18.19 -6.44
C ASN A 189 -0.07 -19.18 -7.48
N GLU A 190 1.24 -19.41 -7.49
CA GLU A 190 1.89 -20.38 -8.37
C GLU A 190 1.54 -21.83 -7.99
N GLU A 191 1.61 -22.18 -6.70
CA GLU A 191 1.18 -23.48 -6.16
C GLU A 191 -0.22 -23.83 -6.67
N ARG A 192 -1.15 -22.89 -6.58
CA ARG A 192 -2.53 -23.07 -7.05
C ARG A 192 -2.63 -23.30 -8.55
N LYS A 193 -1.89 -22.53 -9.35
CA LYS A 193 -1.84 -22.73 -10.81
C LYS A 193 -1.25 -24.09 -11.18
N GLU A 194 -0.17 -24.49 -10.50
CA GLU A 194 0.48 -25.79 -10.70
C GLU A 194 -0.42 -26.96 -10.26
N LEU A 195 -1.18 -26.81 -9.17
CA LEU A 195 -2.19 -27.78 -8.74
C LEU A 195 -3.35 -27.91 -9.73
N ALA A 196 -3.92 -26.79 -10.18
CA ALA A 196 -5.01 -26.77 -11.14
C ALA A 196 -4.60 -27.35 -12.50
N ALA A 197 -3.34 -27.16 -12.92
CA ALA A 197 -2.78 -27.75 -14.12
C ALA A 197 -2.35 -29.22 -13.95
N GLY A 198 -2.58 -29.84 -12.78
CA GLY A 198 -2.16 -31.22 -12.49
C GLY A 198 -0.65 -31.43 -12.40
N LYS A 199 0.16 -30.36 -12.47
CA LYS A 199 1.63 -30.40 -12.35
C LYS A 199 2.08 -30.72 -10.92
N LEU A 200 1.26 -30.34 -9.94
CA LEU A 200 1.42 -30.73 -8.55
C LEU A 200 0.33 -31.71 -8.15
N LYS A 201 0.73 -32.77 -7.43
CA LYS A 201 -0.19 -33.73 -6.83
C LYS A 201 -0.75 -33.26 -5.47
N ARG A 202 -0.04 -32.37 -4.79
CA ARG A 202 -0.42 -31.85 -3.47
C ARG A 202 0.17 -30.45 -3.21
N PRO A 203 -0.42 -29.66 -2.28
CA PRO A 203 0.16 -28.39 -1.86
C PRO A 203 1.57 -28.56 -1.25
N PHE A 204 2.29 -27.46 -1.15
CA PHE A 204 3.60 -27.41 -0.51
C PHE A 204 3.48 -27.51 1.02
N ASN A 205 4.47 -28.09 1.68
CA ASN A 205 4.64 -27.94 3.12
C ASN A 205 5.57 -26.75 3.45
N ASP A 206 5.66 -26.38 4.73
CA ASP A 206 6.47 -25.23 5.16
C ASP A 206 7.98 -25.37 4.83
N LYS A 207 8.49 -26.59 4.68
CA LYS A 207 9.89 -26.87 4.26
C LYS A 207 10.06 -26.61 2.76
N GLU A 208 9.09 -27.02 1.95
CA GLU A 208 9.06 -26.81 0.50
C GLU A 208 8.86 -25.33 0.16
N ILE A 209 7.97 -24.63 0.87
CA ILE A 209 7.79 -23.18 0.76
C ILE A 209 9.13 -22.48 0.99
N ARG A 210 9.81 -22.81 2.09
CA ARG A 210 11.12 -22.26 2.42
C ARG A 210 12.14 -22.48 1.29
N ASN A 211 12.26 -23.70 0.79
CA ASN A 211 13.23 -24.05 -0.24
C ASN A 211 12.97 -23.27 -1.53
N ARG A 212 11.72 -23.22 -2.00
CA ARG A 212 11.35 -22.50 -3.22
C ARG A 212 11.59 -21.00 -3.10
N LEU A 213 11.35 -20.39 -1.93
CA LEU A 213 11.66 -18.98 -1.70
C LEU A 213 13.16 -18.69 -1.79
N LYS A 214 14.00 -19.60 -1.28
CA LYS A 214 15.46 -19.50 -1.39
C LYS A 214 15.91 -19.65 -2.85
N GLU A 215 15.40 -20.65 -3.56
CA GLU A 215 15.77 -20.95 -4.95
C GLU A 215 15.32 -19.87 -5.94
N ARG A 216 14.06 -19.41 -5.86
CA ARG A 216 13.47 -18.48 -6.84
C ARG A 216 13.77 -17.01 -6.55
N HIS A 217 13.87 -16.64 -5.27
CA HIS A 217 13.95 -15.24 -4.86
C HIS A 217 15.18 -14.93 -3.98
N GLY A 218 16.07 -15.89 -3.74
CA GLY A 218 17.21 -15.70 -2.85
C GLY A 218 16.83 -15.45 -1.38
N LEU A 219 15.56 -15.67 -1.00
CA LEU A 219 15.04 -15.35 0.32
C LEU A 219 15.31 -16.50 1.31
N ALA A 220 16.39 -16.37 2.07
CA ALA A 220 16.76 -17.32 3.11
C ALA A 220 15.94 -17.11 4.39
N ILE A 221 14.85 -17.86 4.55
CA ILE A 221 14.05 -17.89 5.79
C ILE A 221 14.10 -19.25 6.47
N THR A 222 13.75 -19.30 7.75
CA THR A 222 13.58 -20.56 8.49
C THR A 222 12.22 -21.20 8.19
N ARG A 223 12.10 -22.52 8.40
CA ARG A 223 10.80 -23.23 8.30
C ARG A 223 9.75 -22.61 9.24
N ARG A 224 10.17 -22.18 10.44
CA ARG A 224 9.30 -21.54 11.43
C ARG A 224 8.78 -20.19 10.92
N GLN A 225 9.63 -19.37 10.31
CA GLN A 225 9.22 -18.10 9.71
C GLN A 225 8.25 -18.31 8.54
N ALA A 226 8.50 -19.30 7.68
CA ALA A 226 7.58 -19.66 6.59
C ALA A 226 6.20 -20.03 7.14
N GLY A 227 6.14 -20.93 8.14
CA GLY A 227 4.90 -21.33 8.78
C GLY A 227 4.19 -20.19 9.52
N PHE A 228 4.93 -19.29 10.16
CA PHE A 228 4.37 -18.12 10.84
C PHE A 228 3.74 -17.13 9.84
N CYS A 229 4.48 -16.75 8.80
CA CYS A 229 3.97 -15.86 7.76
C CYS A 229 2.77 -16.48 7.03
N ARG A 230 2.79 -17.80 6.78
CA ARG A 230 1.66 -18.55 6.23
C ARG A 230 0.40 -18.44 7.11
N LYS A 231 0.55 -18.61 8.43
CA LYS A 231 -0.55 -18.47 9.40
C LYS A 231 -1.09 -17.03 9.44
N GLU A 232 -0.22 -16.02 9.47
CA GLU A 232 -0.64 -14.60 9.42
C GLU A 232 -1.41 -14.27 8.14
N LEU A 233 -1.07 -14.90 7.02
CA LEU A 233 -1.80 -14.80 5.77
C LEU A 233 -3.13 -15.57 5.75
N GLY A 234 -3.45 -16.33 6.79
CA GLY A 234 -4.64 -17.18 6.86
C GLY A 234 -4.56 -18.43 5.96
N ILE A 235 -3.38 -18.79 5.48
CA ILE A 235 -3.20 -19.96 4.61
C ILE A 235 -3.15 -21.22 5.51
N PRO A 236 -4.02 -22.23 5.29
CA PRO A 236 -4.01 -23.44 6.10
C PRO A 236 -2.75 -24.29 5.94
N ASN A 237 -2.53 -25.26 6.84
CA ASN A 237 -1.40 -26.19 6.73
C ASN A 237 -1.62 -27.20 5.58
N LEU A 238 -0.61 -28.01 5.28
CA LEU A 238 -0.68 -29.01 4.20
C LEU A 238 -1.93 -29.90 4.28
N TYR A 239 -2.23 -30.42 5.47
CA TYR A 239 -3.32 -31.39 5.66
C TYR A 239 -4.68 -30.78 5.36
N ARG A 240 -4.96 -29.57 5.86
CA ARG A 240 -6.21 -28.87 5.52
C ARG A 240 -6.26 -28.55 4.03
N ARG A 241 -5.17 -28.01 3.47
CA ARG A 241 -5.10 -27.68 2.04
C ARG A 241 -5.23 -28.89 1.10
N GLY A 242 -4.88 -30.08 1.56
CA GLY A 242 -4.96 -31.31 0.78
C GLY A 242 -6.32 -32.00 0.80
N ARG A 243 -7.25 -31.59 1.68
CA ARG A 243 -8.54 -32.27 1.83
C ARG A 243 -9.58 -31.92 0.77
N GLY A 244 -9.41 -30.82 0.02
CA GLY A 244 -10.21 -30.48 -1.16
C GLY A 244 -11.71 -30.35 -0.88
N GLY A 245 -12.26 -29.13 -0.93
CA GLY A 245 -13.70 -28.91 -0.71
C GLY A 245 -14.08 -28.63 0.74
N ASP A 246 -13.14 -28.12 1.56
CA ASP A 246 -13.48 -27.45 2.81
C ASP A 246 -13.46 -25.92 2.60
N TYR A 247 -14.28 -25.18 3.35
CA TYR A 247 -14.32 -23.72 3.33
C TYR A 247 -12.94 -23.13 3.66
N SER A 248 -12.21 -23.80 4.56
CA SER A 248 -10.85 -23.42 4.94
C SER A 248 -9.88 -23.34 3.74
N CYS A 249 -10.02 -24.22 2.75
CA CYS A 249 -9.25 -24.23 1.51
C CYS A 249 -9.64 -23.06 0.61
N GLU A 250 -10.95 -22.86 0.41
CA GLU A 250 -11.47 -21.78 -0.43
C GLU A 250 -11.17 -20.40 0.17
N ARG A 251 -11.09 -20.29 1.51
CA ARG A 251 -10.65 -19.09 2.21
C ARG A 251 -9.26 -18.60 1.75
N GLY A 252 -8.42 -19.50 1.24
CA GLY A 252 -7.13 -19.15 0.67
C GLY A 252 -7.23 -18.28 -0.60
N ARG A 253 -8.34 -18.31 -1.35
CA ARG A 253 -8.55 -17.52 -2.58
C ARG A 253 -8.82 -16.04 -2.30
N PHE A 254 -9.23 -15.73 -1.08
CA PHE A 254 -9.50 -14.36 -0.69
C PHE A 254 -8.21 -13.53 -0.61
N SER A 255 -8.37 -12.21 -0.73
CA SER A 255 -7.34 -11.22 -0.48
C SER A 255 -6.78 -11.36 0.94
N ALA A 256 -5.62 -10.73 1.18
CA ALA A 256 -5.13 -10.55 2.55
C ALA A 256 -6.19 -9.87 3.44
N ALA A 257 -6.25 -10.30 4.71
CA ALA A 257 -7.13 -9.69 5.71
C ALA A 257 -6.75 -8.23 5.94
N CYS A 258 -7.74 -7.36 5.84
CA CYS A 258 -7.60 -5.93 6.09
C CYS A 258 -8.58 -5.52 7.18
N ARG A 259 -8.23 -4.50 7.98
CA ARG A 259 -9.14 -3.97 9.01
C ARG A 259 -10.41 -3.43 8.35
N LEU A 260 -11.56 -3.68 8.98
CA LEU A 260 -12.86 -3.22 8.53
C LEU A 260 -13.13 -1.80 9.06
N ASP A 261 -12.47 -0.84 8.44
CA ASP A 261 -12.63 0.60 8.70
C ASP A 261 -12.63 1.40 7.40
N THR A 262 -13.10 2.65 7.47
CA THR A 262 -13.30 3.51 6.30
C THR A 262 -12.02 3.76 5.50
N ASP A 263 -10.87 3.87 6.17
CA ASP A 263 -9.59 4.19 5.53
C ASP A 263 -8.96 2.96 4.88
N SER A 264 -9.01 1.83 5.57
CA SER A 264 -8.60 0.53 5.06
C SER A 264 -9.41 0.13 3.82
N VAL A 265 -10.72 0.34 3.83
CA VAL A 265 -11.59 0.04 2.69
C VAL A 265 -11.24 0.89 1.46
N LYS A 266 -10.95 2.18 1.65
CA LYS A 266 -10.54 3.07 0.54
C LYS A 266 -9.20 2.65 -0.07
N ARG A 267 -8.23 2.23 0.76
CA ARG A 267 -6.88 1.89 0.33
C ARG A 267 -6.76 0.51 -0.31
N ASN A 268 -7.50 -0.47 0.20
CA ASN A 268 -7.22 -1.88 -0.09
C ASN A 268 -8.27 -2.57 -0.98
N ILE A 269 -9.42 -1.96 -1.25
CA ILE A 269 -10.52 -2.60 -2.00
C ILE A 269 -10.68 -2.02 -3.41
N PRO A 270 -10.71 -2.84 -4.48
CA PRO A 270 -11.02 -2.40 -5.83
C PRO A 270 -12.52 -2.09 -6.01
N SER A 271 -12.82 -1.16 -6.92
CA SER A 271 -14.20 -0.95 -7.40
C SER A 271 -14.57 -2.00 -8.44
N ALA A 272 -14.71 -3.25 -8.02
CA ALA A 272 -14.94 -4.39 -8.89
C ALA A 272 -16.02 -5.34 -8.32
N PRO A 273 -16.65 -6.15 -9.18
CA PRO A 273 -17.55 -7.22 -8.74
C PRO A 273 -16.82 -8.37 -8.03
N GLY A 274 -17.53 -9.08 -7.17
CA GLY A 274 -17.03 -10.30 -6.55
C GLY A 274 -17.65 -10.64 -5.19
N VAL A 275 -16.94 -11.49 -4.43
CA VAL A 275 -17.37 -12.03 -3.12
C VAL A 275 -16.46 -11.47 -2.02
N TYR A 276 -17.00 -11.28 -0.82
CA TYR A 276 -16.27 -10.82 0.35
C TYR A 276 -16.68 -11.58 1.61
N GLU A 277 -15.74 -11.66 2.54
CA GLU A 277 -15.90 -12.26 3.87
C GLU A 277 -15.65 -11.16 4.91
N LEU A 278 -16.50 -11.09 5.94
CA LEU A 278 -16.25 -10.31 7.15
C LEU A 278 -15.97 -11.26 8.31
N SER A 279 -14.93 -10.96 9.08
CA SER A 279 -14.46 -11.82 10.17
C SER A 279 -13.97 -11.01 11.37
N LEU A 280 -13.84 -11.65 12.53
CA LEU A 280 -13.26 -11.06 13.73
C LEU A 280 -11.74 -11.14 13.70
N ALA A 281 -11.08 -10.09 14.22
CA ALA A 281 -9.61 -10.02 14.22
C ALA A 281 -8.97 -10.89 15.31
N SER A 282 -9.60 -10.97 16.48
CA SER A 282 -9.00 -11.56 17.68
C SER A 282 -9.89 -12.58 18.39
N ALA A 283 -11.16 -12.67 18.02
CA ALA A 283 -12.12 -13.58 18.63
C ALA A 283 -12.56 -14.67 17.63
N GLN A 284 -13.10 -15.76 18.15
CA GLN A 284 -13.79 -16.78 17.37
C GLN A 284 -15.25 -16.85 17.77
N ILE A 285 -16.08 -17.31 16.84
CA ILE A 285 -17.50 -17.53 16.99
C ILE A 285 -17.69 -19.03 17.04
N GLU A 286 -18.44 -19.50 18.03
CA GLU A 286 -18.81 -20.89 18.16
C GLU A 286 -19.94 -21.24 17.18
N TYR A 287 -19.70 -22.31 16.42
CA TYR A 287 -20.63 -22.98 15.53
C TYR A 287 -20.74 -24.46 15.94
N PRO A 288 -21.80 -25.19 15.53
CA PRO A 288 -22.03 -26.56 15.98
C PRO A 288 -20.84 -27.52 15.80
N ASN A 289 -20.12 -27.43 14.68
CA ASN A 289 -19.01 -28.34 14.36
C ASN A 289 -17.62 -27.72 14.60
N GLY A 290 -17.53 -26.54 15.24
CA GLY A 290 -16.26 -25.90 15.54
C GLY A 290 -16.35 -24.38 15.70
N ALA A 291 -15.21 -23.73 15.83
CA ALA A 291 -15.14 -22.28 15.96
C ALA A 291 -14.44 -21.64 14.76
N ASP A 292 -14.96 -20.49 14.32
CA ASP A 292 -14.40 -19.71 13.21
C ASP A 292 -14.60 -18.21 13.43
N SER A 293 -13.75 -17.37 12.82
CA SER A 293 -13.87 -15.92 12.98
C SER A 293 -14.79 -15.26 11.95
N ALA A 294 -15.14 -15.92 10.84
CA ALA A 294 -16.07 -15.34 9.89
C ALA A 294 -17.49 -15.32 10.44
N PHE A 295 -18.16 -14.20 10.22
CA PHE A 295 -19.54 -14.00 10.62
C PHE A 295 -20.44 -13.59 9.45
N TYR A 296 -19.86 -13.26 8.29
CA TYR A 296 -20.63 -12.90 7.10
C TYR A 296 -19.87 -13.20 5.81
N ILE A 297 -20.58 -13.76 4.83
CA ILE A 297 -20.11 -13.93 3.45
C ILE A 297 -21.14 -13.25 2.55
N GLY A 298 -20.71 -12.44 1.60
CA GLY A 298 -21.60 -11.75 0.68
C GLY A 298 -20.99 -11.53 -0.70
N SER A 299 -21.83 -11.36 -1.73
CA SER A 299 -21.38 -10.90 -3.04
C SER A 299 -22.01 -9.58 -3.47
N THR A 300 -21.43 -8.97 -4.49
CA THR A 300 -21.88 -7.68 -5.03
C THR A 300 -21.22 -7.35 -6.36
N GLY A 301 -21.89 -6.54 -7.18
CA GLY A 301 -21.29 -5.94 -8.38
C GLY A 301 -20.23 -4.86 -8.08
N ASN A 302 -20.12 -4.39 -6.83
CA ASN A 302 -19.09 -3.44 -6.41
C ASN A 302 -18.71 -3.63 -4.94
N ILE A 303 -17.61 -4.36 -4.70
CA ILE A 303 -17.15 -4.74 -3.35
C ILE A 303 -16.87 -3.50 -2.51
N ARG A 304 -16.17 -2.50 -3.06
CA ARG A 304 -15.85 -1.25 -2.36
C ARG A 304 -17.12 -0.51 -1.90
N LYS A 305 -18.12 -0.38 -2.77
CA LYS A 305 -19.38 0.31 -2.44
C LYS A 305 -20.11 -0.44 -1.33
N ARG A 306 -20.25 -1.77 -1.46
CA ARG A 306 -20.99 -2.60 -0.51
C ARG A 306 -20.36 -2.63 0.89
N ILE A 307 -19.04 -2.78 0.98
CA ILE A 307 -18.36 -2.78 2.27
C ILE A 307 -18.44 -1.40 2.94
N LYS A 308 -18.38 -0.30 2.17
CA LYS A 308 -18.65 1.04 2.70
C LYS A 308 -20.07 1.18 3.23
N GLU A 309 -21.07 0.56 2.58
CA GLU A 309 -22.45 0.56 3.08
C GLU A 309 -22.56 -0.14 4.44
N HIS A 310 -21.81 -1.23 4.66
CA HIS A 310 -21.81 -1.92 5.95
C HIS A 310 -21.25 -1.08 7.11
N LEU A 311 -20.33 -0.16 6.81
CA LEU A 311 -19.74 0.77 7.77
C LEU A 311 -20.64 1.98 8.09
N LYS A 312 -21.70 2.22 7.32
CA LYS A 312 -22.65 3.32 7.61
C LYS A 312 -23.53 2.99 8.81
N SER A 313 -23.96 4.03 9.52
CA SER A 313 -24.88 3.94 10.66
C SER A 313 -26.22 3.28 10.32
N TYR A 314 -26.70 3.48 9.08
CA TYR A 314 -27.90 2.87 8.53
C TYR A 314 -27.54 1.64 7.67
N ASN A 315 -27.27 0.52 8.34
CA ASN A 315 -27.11 -0.79 7.69
C ASN A 315 -28.37 -1.63 7.93
N LYS A 316 -28.98 -2.16 6.85
CA LYS A 316 -30.19 -2.99 6.92
C LYS A 316 -29.95 -4.34 7.62
N ASN A 317 -28.69 -4.81 7.68
CA ASN A 317 -28.30 -6.01 8.41
C ASN A 317 -27.80 -5.63 9.82
N GLY A 318 -28.72 -5.68 10.79
CA GLY A 318 -28.46 -5.34 12.19
C GLY A 318 -27.39 -6.20 12.86
N GLY A 319 -27.19 -7.45 12.41
CA GLY A 319 -26.17 -8.35 12.98
C GLY A 319 -24.75 -7.84 12.72
N ILE A 320 -24.44 -7.45 11.48
CA ILE A 320 -23.12 -6.90 11.13
C ILE A 320 -22.80 -5.67 11.99
N ARG A 321 -23.79 -4.81 12.23
CA ARG A 321 -23.62 -3.60 13.05
C ARG A 321 -23.29 -3.92 14.50
N GLU A 322 -23.89 -4.96 15.05
CA GLU A 322 -23.60 -5.39 16.43
C GLU A 322 -22.16 -5.88 16.57
N TYR A 323 -21.69 -6.71 15.63
CA TYR A 323 -20.30 -7.17 15.61
C TYR A 323 -19.31 -6.01 15.44
N LEU A 324 -19.60 -5.05 14.56
CA LEU A 324 -18.77 -3.85 14.36
C LEU A 324 -18.66 -2.96 15.62
N LYS A 325 -19.67 -2.95 16.49
CA LYS A 325 -19.63 -2.20 17.76
C LYS A 325 -18.84 -2.92 18.83
N LYS A 326 -18.90 -4.25 18.85
CA LYS A 326 -18.38 -5.08 19.94
C LYS A 326 -16.96 -5.59 19.67
N TYR A 327 -16.54 -5.71 18.41
CA TYR A 327 -15.30 -6.37 18.03
C TYR A 327 -14.54 -5.61 16.94
N ASP A 328 -13.21 -5.76 17.01
CA ASP A 328 -12.34 -5.45 15.87
C ASP A 328 -12.60 -6.44 14.73
N CYS A 329 -13.06 -5.91 13.60
CA CYS A 329 -13.44 -6.71 12.45
C CYS A 329 -12.43 -6.56 11.29
N LEU A 330 -12.36 -7.59 10.47
CA LEU A 330 -11.57 -7.69 9.26
C LEU A 330 -12.48 -7.95 8.06
N PHE A 331 -11.98 -7.63 6.87
CA PHE A 331 -12.58 -8.07 5.62
C PHE A 331 -11.53 -8.70 4.71
N ARG A 332 -12.00 -9.57 3.82
CA ARG A 332 -11.27 -10.09 2.67
C ARG A 332 -12.19 -10.19 1.46
N TYR A 333 -11.64 -10.25 0.26
CA TYR A 333 -12.45 -10.34 -0.96
C TYR A 333 -11.82 -11.17 -2.08
N ILE A 334 -12.64 -11.63 -3.01
CA ILE A 334 -12.26 -12.24 -4.29
C ILE A 334 -12.92 -11.42 -5.39
N VAL A 335 -12.13 -10.90 -6.33
CA VAL A 335 -12.65 -10.20 -7.51
C VAL A 335 -13.06 -11.23 -8.56
N LEU A 336 -14.27 -11.12 -9.09
CA LEU A 336 -14.82 -12.00 -10.12
C LEU A 336 -15.62 -11.18 -11.13
N GLU A 337 -15.27 -11.28 -12.41
CA GLU A 337 -15.93 -10.52 -13.48
C GLU A 337 -17.37 -11.00 -13.78
N ALA A 338 -17.68 -12.26 -13.46
CA ALA A 338 -19.02 -12.84 -13.57
C ALA A 338 -19.19 -13.99 -12.56
N GLY A 339 -20.44 -14.41 -12.31
CA GLY A 339 -20.73 -15.60 -11.50
C GLY A 339 -20.50 -15.46 -9.99
N TRP A 340 -20.30 -14.24 -9.48
CA TRP A 340 -20.04 -14.01 -8.05
C TRP A 340 -21.17 -14.47 -7.11
N GLN A 341 -22.43 -14.51 -7.57
CA GLN A 341 -23.54 -15.05 -6.79
C GLN A 341 -23.43 -16.58 -6.61
N ARG A 342 -22.99 -17.29 -7.66
CA ARG A 342 -22.75 -18.73 -7.59
C ARG A 342 -21.56 -19.04 -6.68
N GLU A 343 -20.50 -18.22 -6.75
CA GLU A 343 -19.35 -18.37 -5.86
C GLU A 343 -19.72 -18.06 -4.40
N GLU A 344 -20.55 -17.04 -4.13
CA GLU A 344 -21.07 -16.78 -2.78
C GLU A 344 -21.85 -17.99 -2.26
N LYS A 345 -22.74 -18.56 -3.08
CA LYS A 345 -23.52 -19.76 -2.71
C LYS A 345 -22.59 -20.94 -2.40
N LYS A 346 -21.61 -21.21 -3.27
CA LYS A 346 -20.59 -22.25 -3.04
C LYS A 346 -19.85 -22.03 -1.71
N LEU A 347 -19.35 -20.82 -1.46
CA LEU A 347 -18.61 -20.49 -0.23
C LEU A 347 -19.50 -20.59 1.01
N TYR A 348 -20.75 -20.16 0.91
CA TYR A 348 -21.74 -20.28 1.96
C TYR A 348 -22.03 -21.75 2.30
N ASP A 349 -22.25 -22.60 1.29
CA ASP A 349 -22.55 -24.01 1.48
C ASP A 349 -21.36 -24.77 2.07
N LEU A 350 -20.15 -24.47 1.62
CA LEU A 350 -18.92 -25.00 2.19
C LEU A 350 -18.74 -24.58 3.66
N PHE A 351 -19.05 -23.32 3.99
CA PHE A 351 -18.99 -22.85 5.38
C PHE A 351 -19.98 -23.62 6.25
N ALA A 352 -21.22 -23.75 5.78
CA ALA A 352 -22.26 -24.46 6.52
C ALA A 352 -21.92 -25.94 6.70
N ALA A 353 -21.35 -26.59 5.69
CA ALA A 353 -20.89 -27.97 5.78
C ALA A 353 -19.74 -28.14 6.80
N ASP A 354 -18.74 -27.25 6.75
CA ASP A 354 -17.58 -27.31 7.66
C ASP A 354 -17.95 -27.05 9.12
N PHE A 355 -18.80 -26.06 9.38
CA PHE A 355 -19.07 -25.54 10.72
C PHE A 355 -20.44 -25.94 11.27
N GLY A 356 -21.26 -26.66 10.49
CA GLY A 356 -22.58 -27.15 10.90
C GLY A 356 -23.68 -26.08 10.91
N ALA A 357 -23.36 -24.84 10.56
CA ALA A 357 -24.30 -23.72 10.46
C ALA A 357 -23.73 -22.61 9.56
N PRO A 358 -24.58 -21.78 8.94
CA PRO A 358 -24.11 -20.65 8.14
C PRO A 358 -23.48 -19.54 9.01
N PRO A 359 -22.73 -18.59 8.40
CA PRO A 359 -22.17 -17.47 9.15
C PRO A 359 -23.27 -16.68 9.86
N ARG A 360 -23.04 -16.29 11.13
CA ARG A 360 -24.08 -15.75 12.03
C ARG A 360 -24.90 -14.58 11.45
N CYS A 361 -24.31 -13.74 10.60
CA CYS A 361 -24.97 -12.57 10.05
C CYS A 361 -25.57 -12.79 8.65
N ASN A 362 -25.47 -13.99 8.06
CA ASN A 362 -26.17 -14.35 6.84
C ASN A 362 -27.62 -14.70 7.17
N ARG A 363 -28.54 -13.75 6.95
CA ARG A 363 -29.97 -13.89 7.30
C ARG A 363 -30.76 -14.84 6.40
N ALA A 364 -30.26 -15.12 5.21
CA ALA A 364 -30.86 -16.02 4.24
C ALA A 364 -29.77 -16.67 3.39
N SER A 365 -30.05 -17.88 2.90
CA SER A 365 -29.21 -18.55 1.91
C SER A 365 -29.14 -17.71 0.63
N PRO A 366 -27.93 -17.46 0.08
CA PRO A 366 -27.77 -16.76 -1.19
C PRO A 366 -28.51 -17.52 -2.32
N GLY A 367 -29.42 -16.83 -3.03
CA GLY A 367 -30.07 -17.40 -4.23
C GLY A 367 -31.48 -17.99 -4.06
N GLY A 368 -32.13 -17.86 -2.89
CA GLY A 368 -33.58 -17.99 -2.71
C GLY A 368 -34.28 -19.18 -3.42
N GLY A 369 -34.32 -20.34 -2.75
CA GLY A 369 -35.29 -21.40 -3.02
C GLY A 369 -35.80 -21.93 -1.68
N VAL A 370 -37.12 -21.91 -1.50
CA VAL A 370 -37.81 -22.53 -0.36
C VAL A 370 -37.52 -24.02 -0.38
N GLU A 371 -36.86 -24.54 0.66
CA GLU A 371 -36.88 -25.98 0.92
C GLU A 371 -38.28 -26.32 1.44
N ALA A 372 -39.08 -26.94 0.59
CA ALA A 372 -40.28 -27.64 1.01
C ALA A 372 -39.84 -28.86 1.83
N HIS A 373 -40.19 -28.85 3.12
CA HIS A 373 -40.14 -30.04 3.95
C HIS A 373 -41.17 -31.07 3.42
N PRO A 374 -40.84 -32.38 3.39
CA PRO A 374 -41.88 -33.41 3.47
C PRO A 374 -42.55 -33.39 4.84
#